data_AF-A0AAN4URA6-F1
#
_entry.id   AF-A0AAN4URA6-F1
#
_cell.length_a   1.000
_cell.length_b   1.000
_cell.length_c   1.000
_cell.angle_alpha   90.00
_cell.angle_beta   90.00
_cell.angle_gamma   90.00
#
_symmetry.space_group_name_H-M   'P 1'
#
loop_
_entity.id
_entity.type
_entity.pdbx_description
1 polymer ?
#
loop_
_entity_poly.entity_id
_entity_poly.type
_entity_poly.pdbx_seq_one_letter_code
_entity_poly.pdbx_strand_id
1 'polypeptide(L)' 'MQAAQALEASFLAEMLGHAGLGDTPEAFGGGTGEAQFASFLREAQAEKMVARGGIGLAEQLFQTLKERADGGA' A
#
# COMPACT_ATOMS: atom_id res chain seq x y z
N MET A 1 -11.63 -10.73 6.23
CA MET A 1 -10.78 -9.62 6.71
C MET A 1 -9.40 -9.62 6.06
N GLN A 2 -8.70 -10.77 5.97
CA GLN A 2 -7.36 -10.83 5.36
C GLN A 2 -7.27 -10.25 3.94
N ALA A 3 -8.21 -10.59 3.04
CA ALA A 3 -8.20 -10.03 1.68
C ALA A 3 -8.36 -8.50 1.64
N ALA A 4 -9.17 -7.93 2.53
CA ALA A 4 -9.39 -6.49 2.62
C ALA A 4 -8.17 -5.77 3.22
N GLN A 5 -7.51 -6.39 4.21
CA GLN A 5 -6.25 -5.91 4.76
C GLN A 5 -5.11 -5.97 3.72
N ALA A 6 -5.02 -7.04 2.94
CA ALA A 6 -4.04 -7.17 1.86
C ALA A 6 -4.26 -6.10 0.79
N LEU A 7 -5.52 -5.83 0.44
CA LEU A 7 -5.87 -4.77 -0.51
C LEU A 7 -5.47 -3.37 -0.01
N GLU A 8 -5.74 -3.07 1.27
CA GLU A 8 -5.32 -1.80 1.87
C GLU A 8 -3.79 -1.69 1.97
N ALA A 9 -3.09 -2.79 2.25
CA ALA A 9 -1.63 -2.82 2.29
C ALA A 9 -1.02 -2.56 0.91
N SER A 10 -1.52 -3.21 -0.15
CA SER A 10 -1.07 -2.95 -1.52
C SER A 10 -1.35 -1.50 -1.95
N PHE A 11 -2.53 -0.97 -1.61
CA PHE A 11 -2.86 0.43 -1.89
C PHE A 11 -1.91 1.39 -1.17
N LEU A 12 -1.67 1.17 0.13
CA LEU A 12 -0.74 1.99 0.91
C LEU A 12 0.68 1.93 0.37
N ALA A 13 1.18 0.75 -0.03
CA ALA A 13 2.52 0.60 -0.61
C ALA A 13 2.72 1.47 -1.87
N GLU A 14 1.71 1.54 -2.73
CA GLU A 14 1.71 2.43 -3.90
C GLU A 14 1.68 3.91 -3.50
N MET A 15 0.79 4.28 -2.56
CA MET A 15 0.71 5.67 -2.08
C MET A 15 2.00 6.14 -1.41
N LEU A 16 2.67 5.27 -0.65
CA LEU A 16 3.98 5.56 -0.06
C LEU A 16 5.03 5.82 -1.15
N GLY A 17 4.99 5.05 -2.25
CA GLY A 17 5.83 5.30 -3.42
C GLY A 17 5.57 6.66 -4.05
N HIS A 18 4.31 7.00 -4.29
CA HIS A 18 3.92 8.29 -4.85
C HIS A 18 4.25 9.48 -3.93
N ALA A 19 4.31 9.25 -2.62
CA ALA A 19 4.77 10.24 -1.65
C ALA A 19 6.30 10.41 -1.60
N GLY A 20 7.06 9.66 -2.42
CA GLY A 20 8.52 9.68 -2.48
C GLY A 20 9.20 8.84 -1.40
N LEU A 21 8.46 8.00 -0.67
CA LEU A 21 9.05 7.13 0.33
C LEU A 21 9.81 5.99 -0.34
N GLY A 22 11.09 5.84 0.03
CA GLY A 22 11.96 4.82 -0.57
C GLY A 22 12.65 5.28 -1.85
N ASP A 23 12.54 6.55 -2.23
CA ASP A 23 13.39 7.14 -3.26
C ASP A 23 14.85 7.13 -2.79
N THR A 24 15.74 6.65 -3.66
CA THR A 24 17.15 6.55 -3.35
C THR A 24 17.78 7.94 -3.25
N PRO A 25 18.46 8.29 -2.14
CA PRO A 25 19.14 9.57 -2.02
C PRO A 25 20.25 9.77 -3.06
N GLU A 26 20.38 10.98 -3.59
CA GLU A 26 21.41 11.34 -4.59
C GLU A 26 22.84 11.23 -4.02
N ALA A 27 23.01 11.52 -2.73
CA ALA A 27 24.29 11.43 -2.02
C ALA A 27 24.14 10.57 -0.77
N PHE A 28 25.17 9.76 -0.49
CA PHE A 28 25.22 8.85 0.67
C PHE A 28 24.10 7.77 0.72
N GLY A 29 23.47 7.46 -0.42
CA GLY A 29 22.52 6.35 -0.58
C GLY A 29 23.17 5.05 -1.09
N GLY A 30 22.37 4.00 -1.20
CA GLY A 30 22.74 2.70 -1.78
C GLY A 30 22.63 2.60 -3.30
N GLY A 31 22.32 3.71 -3.98
CA GLY A 31 22.27 3.81 -5.44
C GLY A 31 21.26 2.83 -6.07
N THR A 32 21.59 2.33 -7.26
CA THR A 32 20.75 1.36 -7.98
C THR A 32 20.41 0.13 -7.14
N GLY A 33 21.31 -0.30 -6.25
CA GLY A 33 21.08 -1.45 -5.37
C GLY A 33 19.91 -1.20 -4.43
N GLU A 34 19.88 -0.05 -3.75
CA GLU A 34 18.76 0.33 -2.87
C GLU A 34 17.45 0.48 -3.65
N ALA A 35 17.49 1.10 -4.84
CA ALA A 35 16.31 1.30 -5.67
C ALA A 35 15.57 -0.02 -6.02
N GLN A 36 16.30 -1.12 -6.21
CA GLN A 36 15.69 -2.43 -6.49
C GLN A 36 14.91 -3.00 -5.30
N PHE A 37 15.20 -2.56 -4.07
CA PHE A 37 14.56 -3.06 -2.86
C PHE A 37 13.53 -2.09 -2.26
N ALA A 38 13.43 -0.87 -2.79
CA ALA A 38 12.52 0.16 -2.28
C ALA A 38 11.05 -0.29 -2.26
N SER A 39 10.61 -1.09 -3.24
CA SER A 39 9.24 -1.62 -3.29
C SER A 39 8.97 -2.60 -2.14
N PHE A 40 9.87 -3.54 -1.89
CA PHE A 40 9.73 -4.51 -0.79
C PHE A 40 9.69 -3.82 0.58
N LEU A 41 10.49 -2.76 0.77
CA LEU A 41 10.46 -2.00 2.01
C LEU A 41 9.12 -1.27 2.20
N ARG A 42 8.60 -0.65 1.14
CA ARG A 42 7.27 -0.01 1.17
C ARG A 42 6.16 -1.01 1.45
N GLU A 43 6.21 -2.19 0.85
CA GLU A 43 5.25 -3.27 1.08
C GLU A 43 5.26 -3.69 2.56
N ALA A 44 6.44 -3.98 3.12
CA ALA A 44 6.58 -4.35 4.53
C ALA A 44 6.13 -3.25 5.50
N GLN A 45 6.34 -1.97 5.14
CA GLN A 45 5.85 -0.84 5.92
C GLN A 45 4.31 -0.74 5.86
N ALA A 46 3.73 -0.88 4.68
CA ALA A 46 2.29 -0.84 4.47
C ALA A 46 1.57 -1.98 5.22
N GLU A 47 2.11 -3.20 5.17
CA GLU A 47 1.60 -4.34 5.96
C GLU A 47 1.58 -4.03 7.46
N LYS A 48 2.67 -3.44 7.98
CA LYS A 48 2.75 -3.04 9.39
C LYS A 48 1.76 -1.93 9.75
N MET A 49 1.49 -0.99 8.84
CA MET A 49 0.49 0.06 9.04
C MET A 49 -0.91 -0.55 9.15
N VAL A 50 -1.28 -1.45 8.23
CA VAL A 50 -2.56 -2.17 8.27
C VAL A 50 -2.69 -3.02 9.54
N ALA A 51 -1.64 -3.74 9.92
CA ALA A 51 -1.62 -4.55 11.14
C ALA A 51 -1.81 -3.71 12.43
N ARG A 52 -1.50 -2.41 12.38
CA ARG A 52 -1.66 -1.46 13.50
C ARG A 52 -2.97 -0.66 13.47
N GLY A 53 -3.86 -0.94 12.53
CA GLY A 53 -5.18 -0.31 12.43
C GLY A 53 -5.50 0.28 11.05
N GLY A 54 -4.51 0.34 10.15
CA GLY A 54 -4.73 0.83 8.78
C GLY A 54 -5.21 2.28 8.72
N ILE A 55 -5.85 2.64 7.61
CA ILE A 55 -6.48 3.96 7.42
C ILE A 55 -7.99 3.86 7.16
N GLY A 56 -8.55 2.64 7.20
CA GLY A 56 -9.98 2.39 7.06
C GLY A 56 -10.47 2.30 5.61
N LEU A 57 -9.56 2.23 4.62
CA LEU A 57 -9.95 2.11 3.22
C LEU A 57 -10.49 0.73 2.86
N ALA A 58 -10.02 -0.32 3.55
CA ALA A 58 -10.45 -1.70 3.32
C ALA A 58 -11.98 -1.84 3.38
N GLU A 59 -12.61 -1.21 4.36
CA GLU A 59 -14.06 -1.25 4.55
C GLU A 59 -14.79 -0.40 3.50
N GLN A 60 -14.31 0.81 3.21
CA GLN A 60 -14.90 1.66 2.18
C GLN A 60 -14.86 1.00 0.80
N LEU A 61 -13.71 0.44 0.41
CA LEU A 61 -13.58 -0.28 -0.87
C LEU A 61 -14.50 -1.51 -0.92
N PHE A 62 -14.61 -2.25 0.17
CA PHE A 62 -15.54 -3.38 0.25
C PHE A 62 -16.98 -2.94 0.02
N GLN A 63 -17.44 -1.86 0.68
CA GLN A 63 -18.80 -1.35 0.48
C GLN A 63 -19.02 -0.86 -0.96
N THR A 64 -18.09 -0.10 -1.54
CA THR A 64 -18.20 0.37 -2.94
C THR A 64 -18.23 -0.79 -3.94
N LEU A 65 -17.41 -1.82 -3.74
CA LEU A 65 -17.41 -3.01 -4.60
C LEU A 65 -18.72 -3.81 -4.47
N LYS A 66 -19.27 -3.92 -3.25
CA LYS A 66 -20.56 -4.55 -2.99
C LYS A 66 -21.70 -3.78 -3.66
N GLU A 67 -21.74 -2.45 -3.52
CA GLU A 67 -22.72 -1.59 -4.19
C GLU A 67 -22.67 -1.73 -5.71
N ARG A 68 -21.47 -1.82 -6.30
CA ARG A 68 -21.30 -2.03 -7.74
C ARG A 68 -21.73 -3.43 -8.20
N ALA A 69 -21.53 -4.46 -7.37
CA ALA A 69 -21.99 -5.81 -7.66
C ALA A 69 -23.53 -5.94 -7.57
N ASP A 70 -24.14 -5.26 -6.60
CA ASP A 70 -25.59 -5.28 -6.37
C ASP A 70 -26.35 -4.34 -7.33
N GLY A 71 -25.71 -3.29 -7.84
CA GLY A 71 -26.26 -2.32 -8.80
C GLY A 71 -26.16 -2.72 -10.27
N GLY A 72 -25.76 -3.97 -10.57
CA GLY A 72 -25.77 -4.54 -11.91
C GLY A 72 -27.12 -5.18 -12.26
N ALA A 73 -28.17 -4.36 -12.39
CA ALA A 73 -29.48 -4.73 -12.94
C ALA A 73 -30.00 -3.62 -13.86
#